data_AF-A0A353DMJ2-F1
#
_entry.id   AF-A0A353DMJ2-F1
#
_cell.length_a   1.000
_cell.length_b   1.000
_cell.length_c   1.000
_cell.angle_alpha   90.00
_cell.angle_beta   90.00
_cell.angle_gamma   90.00
#
_symmetry.space_group_name_H-M   'P 1'
#
loop_
_entity.id
_entity.type
_entity.pdbx_description
1 polymer ?
#
loop_
_entity_poly.entity_id
_entity_poly.type
_entity_poly.pdbx_seq_one_letter_code
_entity_poly.pdbx_strand_id
1 'polypeptide(L)'
;SAILERIPDGHLYSFDMDQEAIDESEKRLEKAGKNFTIIKSNFAFFVKELQERGITEVDGITADLGVSSPQFDEAERGFSYREDAPLDMRMDRENPLNAKIIVNTYPLEKLLKVFKEYGEDPFSYQIAKEIV
;
A
#
# COMPACT_ATOMS: atom_id res chain seq x y z
N SER A 1 1.83 -19.48 7.49
CA SER A 1 2.66 -18.27 7.52
C SER A 1 3.79 -18.57 8.47
N ALA A 2 5.04 -18.38 8.03
CA ALA A 2 6.21 -18.74 8.85
C ALA A 2 6.24 -18.00 10.19
N ILE A 3 5.65 -16.80 10.29
CA ILE A 3 5.47 -16.10 11.56
C ILE A 3 4.45 -16.84 12.41
N LEU A 4 3.22 -17.02 11.90
CA LEU A 4 2.11 -17.65 12.64
C LEU A 4 2.45 -19.06 13.16
N GLU A 5 3.18 -19.84 12.35
CA GLU A 5 3.68 -21.18 12.70
C GLU A 5 4.73 -21.16 13.84
N ARG A 6 5.40 -20.02 14.08
CA ARG A 6 6.43 -19.84 15.11
C ARG A 6 5.91 -19.15 16.38
N ILE A 7 4.66 -18.67 16.37
CA ILE A 7 4.02 -18.02 17.52
C ILE A 7 2.73 -18.78 17.92
N PRO A 8 2.80 -20.06 18.31
CA PRO A 8 1.61 -20.86 18.61
C PRO A 8 0.74 -20.28 19.74
N ASP A 9 1.37 -19.58 20.70
CA ASP A 9 0.71 -18.92 21.83
C ASP A 9 0.61 -17.38 21.65
N GLY A 10 1.07 -16.86 20.51
CA GLY A 10 1.02 -15.42 20.19
C GLY A 10 -0.16 -15.06 19.30
N HIS A 11 -0.27 -13.78 18.94
CA HIS A 11 -1.29 -13.29 18.00
C HIS A 11 -0.65 -12.38 16.94
N LEU A 12 -0.97 -12.63 15.66
CA LEU A 12 -0.48 -11.83 14.54
C LEU A 12 -1.48 -10.74 14.14
N TYR A 13 -1.13 -9.47 14.36
CA TYR A 13 -1.86 -8.34 13.78
C TYR A 13 -1.17 -7.91 12.49
N SER A 14 -1.89 -7.98 11.37
CA SER A 14 -1.41 -7.60 10.04
C SER A 14 -2.18 -6.38 9.54
N PHE A 15 -1.52 -5.53 8.76
CA PHE A 15 -2.09 -4.31 8.20
C PHE A 15 -1.87 -4.29 6.69
N ASP A 16 -2.90 -3.93 5.95
CA ASP A 16 -2.82 -3.60 4.53
C ASP A 16 -3.93 -2.61 4.19
N MET A 17 -3.77 -1.84 3.12
CA MET A 17 -4.81 -0.96 2.60
C MET A 17 -5.53 -1.58 1.38
N ASP A 18 -4.90 -2.56 0.75
CA ASP A 18 -5.37 -3.21 -0.46
C ASP A 18 -6.30 -4.37 -0.14
N GLN A 19 -7.57 -4.27 -0.55
CA GLN A 19 -8.58 -5.30 -0.28
C GLN A 19 -8.20 -6.65 -0.91
N GLU A 20 -7.59 -6.65 -2.10
CA GLU A 20 -7.20 -7.88 -2.78
C GLU A 20 -6.12 -8.61 -1.98
N ALA A 21 -5.12 -7.87 -1.47
CA ALA A 21 -4.07 -8.41 -0.62
C ALA A 21 -4.62 -8.97 0.70
N ILE A 22 -5.62 -8.31 1.30
CA ILE A 22 -6.30 -8.77 2.51
C ILE A 22 -7.03 -10.09 2.25
N ASP A 23 -7.84 -10.15 1.20
CA ASP A 23 -8.65 -11.32 0.86
C ASP A 23 -7.77 -12.55 0.54
N GLU A 24 -6.64 -12.35 -0.14
CA GLU A 24 -5.65 -13.40 -0.38
C GLU A 24 -4.93 -13.83 0.90
N SER A 25 -4.53 -12.86 1.73
CA SER A 25 -3.82 -13.11 2.98
C SER A 25 -4.69 -13.88 3.97
N GLU A 26 -5.97 -13.56 4.07
CA GLU A 26 -6.91 -14.26 4.95
C GLU A 26 -6.97 -15.75 4.61
N LYS A 27 -7.22 -16.08 3.33
CA LYS A 27 -7.26 -17.48 2.83
C LYS A 27 -5.96 -18.24 3.12
N ARG A 28 -4.80 -17.55 3.09
CA ARG A 28 -3.49 -18.15 3.35
C ARG A 28 -3.23 -18.32 4.85
N LEU A 29 -3.59 -17.34 5.67
CA LEU A 29 -3.38 -17.36 7.10
C LEU A 29 -4.29 -18.36 7.81
N GLU A 30 -5.54 -18.51 7.36
CA GLU A 30 -6.49 -19.50 7.88
C GLU A 30 -5.98 -20.94 7.81
N LYS A 31 -5.14 -21.26 6.83
CA LYS A 31 -4.50 -22.58 6.69
C LYS A 31 -3.37 -22.80 7.69
N ALA A 32 -2.82 -21.74 8.25
CA ALA A 32 -1.69 -21.79 9.17
C ALA A 32 -2.10 -21.67 10.64
N GLY A 33 -3.21 -20.97 10.93
CA GLY A 33 -3.69 -20.76 12.29
C GLY A 33 -4.91 -19.85 12.33
N LYS A 34 -5.48 -19.67 13.53
CA LYS A 34 -6.62 -18.77 13.77
C LYS A 34 -6.28 -17.58 14.68
N ASN A 35 -5.04 -17.53 15.17
CA ASN A 35 -4.49 -16.49 16.04
C ASN A 35 -3.96 -15.30 15.23
N PHE A 36 -4.79 -14.75 14.33
CA PHE A 36 -4.43 -13.58 13.56
C PHE A 36 -5.61 -12.61 13.38
N THR A 37 -5.30 -11.37 13.05
CA THR A 37 -6.26 -10.34 12.67
C THR A 37 -5.65 -9.49 11.58
N ILE A 38 -6.34 -9.38 10.43
CA ILE A 38 -5.96 -8.45 9.37
C ILE A 38 -6.80 -7.18 9.53
N ILE A 39 -6.15 -6.03 9.53
CA ILE A 39 -6.77 -4.73 9.71
C ILE A 39 -6.60 -3.96 8.41
N LYS A 40 -7.71 -3.61 7.75
CA LYS A 40 -7.71 -2.72 6.59
C LYS A 40 -7.45 -1.29 7.04
N SER A 41 -6.20 -0.86 7.02
CA SER A 41 -5.80 0.49 7.42
C SER A 41 -4.41 0.81 6.92
N ASN A 42 -4.12 2.10 6.71
CA ASN A 42 -2.75 2.52 6.46
C ASN A 42 -1.91 2.24 7.71
N PHE A 43 -0.74 1.61 7.53
CA PHE A 43 0.14 1.29 8.65
C PHE A 43 0.53 2.53 9.47
N ALA A 44 0.47 3.76 8.92
CA ALA A 44 0.67 4.99 9.67
C ALA A 44 -0.29 5.15 10.86
N PHE A 45 -1.43 4.45 10.85
CA PHE A 45 -2.42 4.44 11.92
C PHE A 45 -2.35 3.20 12.82
N PHE A 46 -1.33 2.33 12.68
CA PHE A 46 -1.29 1.04 13.39
C PHE A 46 -1.41 1.19 14.91
N VAL A 47 -0.78 2.21 15.52
CA VAL A 47 -0.89 2.47 16.97
C VAL A 47 -2.35 2.73 17.37
N LYS A 48 -3.04 3.59 16.63
CA LYS A 48 -4.45 3.93 16.87
C LYS A 48 -5.33 2.68 16.72
N GLU A 49 -5.15 1.93 15.63
CA GLU A 49 -5.93 0.73 15.35
C GLU A 49 -5.74 -0.38 16.40
N LEU A 50 -4.51 -0.56 16.91
CA LEU A 50 -4.23 -1.51 17.99
C LEU A 50 -4.87 -1.06 19.31
N GLN A 51 -4.78 0.23 19.65
CA GLN A 51 -5.41 0.79 20.86
C GLN A 51 -6.92 0.64 20.85
N GLU A 52 -7.58 0.87 19.72
CA GLU A 52 -9.03 0.65 19.55
C GLU A 52 -9.44 -0.81 19.80
N ARG A 53 -8.50 -1.75 19.69
CA ARG A 53 -8.68 -3.18 19.97
C ARG A 53 -8.18 -3.59 21.36
N GLY A 54 -7.82 -2.64 22.21
CA GLY A 54 -7.33 -2.87 23.56
C GLY A 54 -5.88 -3.38 23.63
N ILE A 55 -5.12 -3.24 22.54
CA ILE A 55 -3.73 -3.69 22.45
C ILE A 55 -2.81 -2.49 22.63
N THR A 56 -2.04 -2.48 23.72
CA THR A 56 -1.13 -1.38 24.06
C THR A 56 0.34 -1.72 23.84
N GLU A 57 0.67 -2.99 23.65
CA GLU A 57 2.04 -3.50 23.53
C GLU A 57 2.11 -4.61 22.48
N VAL A 58 3.26 -4.75 21.83
CA VAL A 58 3.58 -5.84 20.88
C VAL A 58 5.03 -6.27 21.07
N ASP A 59 5.30 -7.56 20.93
CA ASP A 59 6.65 -8.12 21.11
C ASP A 59 7.59 -7.84 19.93
N GLY A 60 7.03 -7.54 18.76
CA GLY A 60 7.80 -7.30 17.55
C GLY A 60 6.97 -6.67 16.44
N ILE A 61 7.64 -5.91 15.59
CA ILE A 61 7.06 -5.25 14.41
C ILE A 61 7.94 -5.58 13.20
N THR A 62 7.30 -5.95 12.10
CA THR A 62 7.95 -6.09 10.80
C THR A 62 7.17 -5.28 9.77
N ALA A 63 7.88 -4.65 8.85
CA ALA A 63 7.29 -3.90 7.76
C ALA A 63 8.07 -4.20 6.48
N ASP A 64 7.38 -4.75 5.48
CA ASP A 64 7.90 -4.87 4.13
C ASP A 64 7.33 -3.70 3.32
N LEU A 65 8.19 -2.73 3.01
CA LEU A 65 7.78 -1.47 2.39
C LEU A 65 7.98 -1.54 0.89
N GLY A 66 6.91 -1.22 0.17
CA GLY A 66 6.93 -1.20 -1.28
C GLY A 66 5.57 -1.61 -1.82
N VAL A 67 5.63 -2.29 -2.95
CA VAL A 67 4.52 -2.64 -3.82
C VAL A 67 4.54 -4.15 -4.02
N SER A 68 3.36 -4.76 -4.03
CA SER A 68 3.25 -6.21 -4.18
C SER A 68 3.38 -6.64 -5.65
N SER A 69 3.73 -7.91 -5.89
CA SER A 69 3.75 -8.45 -7.26
C SER A 69 2.39 -8.32 -7.96
N PRO A 70 1.24 -8.66 -7.33
CA PRO A 70 -0.07 -8.42 -7.95
C PRO A 70 -0.28 -6.97 -8.40
N GLN A 71 0.17 -5.99 -7.61
CA GLN A 71 0.07 -4.57 -7.99
C GLN A 71 0.86 -4.22 -9.27
N PHE A 72 1.97 -4.91 -9.53
CA PHE A 72 2.78 -4.71 -10.75
C PHE A 72 2.35 -5.58 -11.93
N ASP A 73 1.92 -6.80 -11.66
CA ASP A 73 1.60 -7.81 -12.66
C ASP A 73 0.18 -7.62 -13.23
N GLU A 74 -0.74 -7.06 -12.44
CA GLU A 74 -2.08 -6.72 -12.89
C GLU A 74 -2.10 -5.33 -13.53
N ALA A 75 -2.14 -5.29 -14.86
CA ALA A 75 -2.12 -4.05 -15.63
C ALA A 75 -3.16 -3.01 -15.16
N GLU A 76 -4.38 -3.45 -14.84
CA GLU A 76 -5.49 -2.60 -14.35
C GLU A 76 -5.21 -1.88 -13.01
N ARG A 77 -4.13 -2.24 -12.30
CA ARG A 77 -3.66 -1.52 -11.11
C ARG A 77 -2.87 -0.26 -11.46
N GLY A 78 -2.34 -0.17 -12.68
CA GLY A 78 -1.70 1.02 -13.22
C GLY A 78 -0.30 1.34 -12.66
N PHE A 79 0.34 0.42 -11.93
CA PHE A 79 1.71 0.62 -11.42
C PHE A 79 2.80 0.37 -12.45
N SER A 80 2.51 -0.47 -13.46
CA SER A 80 3.44 -0.81 -14.53
C SER A 80 3.22 0.08 -15.75
N TYR A 81 4.32 0.54 -16.34
CA TYR A 81 4.31 1.27 -17.61
C TYR A 81 4.45 0.34 -18.84
N ARG A 82 4.49 -0.98 -18.64
CA ARG A 82 4.73 -1.96 -19.72
C ARG A 82 3.51 -2.19 -20.61
N GLU A 83 2.33 -2.04 -20.03
CA GLU A 83 1.05 -2.28 -20.68
C GLU A 83 0.26 -0.97 -20.76
N ASP A 84 -0.58 -0.82 -21.77
CA ASP A 84 -1.52 0.31 -21.86
C ASP A 84 -2.72 0.03 -20.93
N ALA A 85 -2.77 0.73 -19.80
CA ALA A 85 -3.73 0.49 -18.73
C ALA A 85 -4.13 1.79 -18.01
N PRO A 86 -5.20 1.78 -17.19
CA PRO A 86 -5.62 2.95 -16.44
C PRO A 86 -4.51 3.49 -15.53
N LEU A 87 -4.29 4.80 -15.54
CA LEU A 87 -3.36 5.47 -14.64
C LEU A 87 -3.96 5.60 -13.22
N ASP A 88 -4.04 4.50 -12.49
CA ASP A 88 -4.63 4.43 -11.15
C ASP A 88 -3.56 4.58 -10.05
N MET A 89 -2.69 3.58 -9.89
CA MET A 89 -1.60 3.52 -8.89
C MET A 89 -2.04 3.56 -7.41
N ARG A 90 -3.33 3.37 -7.10
CA ARG A 90 -3.76 3.26 -5.70
C ARG A 90 -3.59 1.83 -5.19
N MET A 91 -3.03 1.71 -3.99
CA MET A 91 -3.12 0.48 -3.19
C MET A 91 -4.56 0.29 -2.70
N ASP A 92 -5.15 1.35 -2.13
CA ASP A 92 -6.57 1.38 -1.76
C ASP A 92 -7.41 2.03 -2.86
N ARG A 93 -8.17 1.21 -3.58
CA ARG A 93 -9.07 1.66 -4.65
C ARG A 93 -10.27 2.49 -4.14
N GLU A 94 -10.52 2.55 -2.83
CA GLU A 94 -11.54 3.42 -2.23
C GLU A 94 -11.05 4.87 -2.08
N ASN A 95 -9.74 5.13 -2.14
CA ASN A 95 -9.19 6.48 -2.02
C ASN A 95 -9.58 7.33 -3.25
N PRO A 96 -10.22 8.50 -3.10
CA PRO A 96 -10.70 9.28 -4.26
C PRO A 96 -9.59 9.85 -5.15
N LEU A 97 -8.34 9.92 -4.67
CA LEU A 97 -7.22 10.50 -5.40
C LEU A 97 -6.36 9.41 -6.06
N ASN A 98 -6.42 9.32 -7.40
CA ASN A 98 -5.57 8.43 -8.19
C ASN A 98 -4.55 9.20 -9.05
N ALA A 99 -3.60 8.50 -9.65
CA ALA A 99 -2.54 9.10 -10.44
C ALA A 99 -3.07 9.90 -11.64
N LYS A 100 -4.13 9.42 -12.31
CA LYS A 100 -4.82 10.15 -13.39
C LYS A 100 -5.34 11.50 -12.91
N ILE A 101 -5.99 11.56 -11.75
CA ILE A 101 -6.48 12.83 -11.19
C ILE A 101 -5.29 13.73 -10.87
N ILE A 102 -4.23 13.20 -10.26
CA ILE A 102 -3.04 13.99 -9.91
C ILE A 102 -2.46 14.68 -11.16
N VAL A 103 -2.12 13.91 -12.21
CA VAL A 103 -1.45 14.48 -13.39
C VAL A 103 -2.34 15.47 -14.16
N ASN A 104 -3.66 15.27 -14.15
CA ASN A 104 -4.59 16.15 -14.87
C ASN A 104 -5.07 17.38 -14.06
N THR A 105 -4.83 17.43 -12.75
CA THR A 105 -5.41 18.49 -11.89
C THR A 105 -4.40 19.25 -11.03
N TYR A 106 -3.22 18.68 -10.79
CA TYR A 106 -2.20 19.38 -10.01
C TYR A 106 -1.58 20.51 -10.83
N PRO A 107 -1.33 21.68 -10.23
CA PRO A 107 -0.56 22.71 -10.89
C PRO A 107 0.91 22.29 -11.04
N LEU A 108 1.62 22.94 -11.95
CA LEU A 108 3.03 22.69 -12.26
C LEU A 108 3.90 22.61 -11.00
N GLU A 109 3.72 23.51 -10.02
CA GLU A 109 4.58 23.51 -8.82
C GLU A 109 4.37 22.27 -7.96
N LYS A 110 3.15 21.73 -7.90
CA LYS A 110 2.87 20.49 -7.17
C LYS A 110 3.43 19.28 -7.89
N LEU A 111 3.29 19.19 -9.20
CA LEU A 111 3.88 18.09 -9.99
C LEU A 111 5.40 18.11 -9.92
N LEU A 112 6.02 19.29 -10.05
CA LEU A 112 7.46 19.47 -9.85
C LEU A 112 7.90 18.95 -8.49
N LYS A 113 7.16 19.28 -7.42
CA LYS A 113 7.45 18.78 -6.08
C LYS A 113 7.43 17.26 -6.02
N VAL A 114 6.39 16.63 -6.58
CA VAL A 114 6.25 15.16 -6.61
C VAL A 114 7.43 14.50 -7.32
N PHE A 115 7.74 14.92 -8.54
CA PHE A 115 8.83 14.30 -9.32
C PHE A 115 10.21 14.57 -8.71
N LYS A 116 10.40 15.74 -8.09
CA LYS A 116 11.68 16.10 -7.47
C LYS A 116 11.91 15.40 -6.13
N GLU A 117 10.92 15.41 -5.25
CA GLU A 117 11.07 14.89 -3.88
C GLU A 117 10.90 13.37 -3.81
N TYR A 118 9.97 12.80 -4.58
CA TYR A 118 9.66 11.36 -4.52
C TYR A 118 10.23 10.59 -5.71
N GLY A 119 10.37 11.22 -6.87
CA GLY A 119 11.00 10.61 -8.04
C GLY A 119 12.52 10.81 -8.11
N GLU A 120 13.05 11.76 -7.33
CA GLU A 120 14.47 12.18 -7.36
C GLU A 120 14.98 12.47 -8.80
N ASP A 121 14.08 12.89 -9.70
CA ASP A 121 14.37 12.98 -11.13
C ASP A 121 15.07 14.32 -11.48
N PRO A 122 16.25 14.33 -12.11
CA PRO A 122 16.95 15.57 -12.48
C PRO A 122 16.21 16.41 -13.52
N PHE A 123 15.27 15.82 -14.27
CA PHE A 123 14.42 16.45 -15.27
C PHE A 123 13.00 16.74 -14.75
N SER A 124 12.80 16.74 -13.43
CA SER A 124 11.49 16.96 -12.79
C SER A 124 10.72 18.17 -13.33
N TYR A 125 11.40 19.27 -13.64
CA TYR A 125 10.77 20.47 -14.21
C TYR A 125 10.27 20.23 -15.64
N GLN A 126 11.08 19.60 -16.49
CA GLN A 126 10.70 19.26 -17.85
C GLN A 126 9.54 18.28 -17.85
N ILE A 127 9.60 17.22 -17.03
CA ILE A 127 8.52 16.23 -16.91
C ILE A 127 7.21 16.90 -16.47
N ALA A 128 7.25 17.69 -15.39
CA ALA A 128 6.07 18.39 -14.91
C ALA A 128 5.49 19.37 -15.95
N LYS A 129 6.35 20.02 -16.73
CA LYS A 129 5.96 20.96 -17.78
C LYS A 129 5.31 20.25 -18.97
N GLU A 130 5.78 19.07 -19.37
CA GLU A 130 5.20 18.33 -20.50
C GLU A 130 3.86 17.65 -20.13
N ILE A 131 3.59 17.46 -18.84
CA ILE A 131 2.30 16.92 -18.36
C ILE A 131 1.20 18.00 -18.37
N VAL A 132 1.56 19.28 -18.16
CA VAL A 132 0.63 20.42 -18.04
C VAL A 132 0.42 21.11 -19.38
#